data_AF-A0AAE4LIG7-F1
#
_entry.id   AF-A0AAE4LIG7-F1
#
_cell.length_a   1.000
_cell.length_b   1.000
_cell.length_c   1.000
_cell.angle_alpha   90.00
_cell.angle_beta   90.00
_cell.angle_gamma   90.00
#
_symmetry.space_group_name_H-M   'P 1'
#
loop_
_entity.id
_entity.type
_entity.pdbx_description
1 polymer ?
#
loop_
_entity_poly.entity_id
_entity_poly.type
_entity_poly.pdbx_seq_one_letter_code
_entity_poly.pdbx_strand_id
1 'polypeptide(L)'
;MKTYRINKNAARLAQGTGFAPELIYNISLVRFQGRNGRCIAAWTPGMKRPRYVYKAHTPEEYDKAMERIRQEAERFRRHDEAVARSSEEFRRSLRVGDILYSSWGWEQTNIDFYQVIAIRGSAVDLRQLDQRTTEDGYMCGTTVPLPGVFKGKTHTHRRSKNYIRIDSCRTAWKWDGQPLRCSWYG
;
A
#
# COMPACT_ATOMS: atom_id res chain seq x y z
N MET A 1 1.16 17.12 -5.80
CA MET A 1 2.41 16.62 -5.19
C MET A 1 2.15 16.39 -3.70
N LYS A 2 2.57 15.26 -3.10
CA LYS A 2 2.40 15.06 -1.65
C LYS A 2 3.32 16.04 -0.92
N THR A 3 2.76 16.89 -0.08
CA THR A 3 3.54 17.79 0.77
C THR A 3 3.86 17.08 2.07
N TYR A 4 5.13 16.73 2.27
CA TYR A 4 5.60 16.16 3.53
C TYR A 4 5.89 17.26 4.55
N ARG A 5 5.68 16.95 5.83
CA ARG A 5 5.94 17.85 6.95
C ARG A 5 6.87 17.18 7.96
N ILE A 6 7.63 18.00 8.67
CA ILE A 6 8.51 17.53 9.74
C ILE A 6 7.68 16.85 10.83
N ASN A 7 8.14 15.68 11.27
CA ASN A 7 7.54 14.92 12.35
C ASN A 7 7.55 15.75 13.64
N LYS A 8 6.41 15.82 14.34
CA LYS A 8 6.27 16.60 15.58
C LYS A 8 7.29 16.23 16.67
N ASN A 9 7.72 14.96 16.74
CA ASN A 9 8.70 14.51 17.71
C ASN A 9 10.12 14.90 17.30
N ALA A 10 10.40 14.93 15.99
CA ALA A 10 11.65 15.47 15.47
C ALA A 10 11.73 16.98 15.77
N ALA A 11 10.66 17.73 15.51
CA ALA A 11 10.60 19.16 15.84
C ALA A 11 10.80 19.42 17.35
N ARG A 12 10.18 18.59 18.21
CA ARG A 12 10.38 18.67 19.67
C ARG A 12 11.83 18.37 20.09
N LEU A 13 12.46 17.36 19.50
CA LEU A 13 13.88 17.08 19.79
C LEU A 13 14.75 18.26 19.36
N ALA A 14 14.53 18.79 18.16
CA ALA A 14 15.23 19.96 17.64
C ALA A 14 15.16 21.19 18.57
N GLN A 15 13.98 21.47 19.12
CA GLN A 15 13.81 22.54 20.13
C GLN A 15 14.65 22.30 21.39
N GLY A 16 14.71 21.05 21.88
CA GLY A 16 15.48 20.71 23.07
C GLY A 16 17.00 20.67 22.86
N THR A 17 17.46 20.46 21.62
CA THR A 17 18.89 20.39 21.29
C THR A 17 19.45 21.69 20.70
N GLY A 18 18.60 22.63 20.29
CA GLY A 18 19.00 23.88 19.64
C GLY A 18 19.39 23.73 18.16
N PHE A 19 19.12 22.57 17.54
CA PHE A 19 19.46 22.31 16.14
C PHE A 19 18.20 22.31 15.27
N ALA A 20 18.32 22.83 14.04
CA ALA A 20 17.20 22.83 13.09
C ALA A 20 16.88 21.40 12.60
N PRO A 21 15.60 21.01 12.56
CA PRO A 21 15.18 19.78 11.93
C PRO A 21 15.20 19.93 10.40
N GLU A 22 15.58 18.87 9.70
CA GLU A 22 15.57 18.79 8.24
C GLU A 22 14.53 17.77 7.75
N LEU A 23 14.14 17.89 6.49
CA LEU A 23 13.24 16.96 5.82
C LEU A 23 13.89 16.45 4.53
N ILE A 24 14.18 15.16 4.47
CA ILE A 24 14.68 14.50 3.27
C ILE A 24 13.53 13.65 2.71
N TYR A 25 12.92 14.13 1.63
CA TYR A 25 11.68 13.57 1.06
C TYR A 25 10.54 13.53 2.10
N ASN A 26 10.39 12.40 2.79
CA ASN A 26 9.38 12.18 3.83
C ASN A 26 9.99 11.79 5.19
N ILE A 27 11.32 11.78 5.30
CA ILE A 27 12.06 11.44 6.51
C ILE A 27 12.45 12.73 7.23
N SER A 28 12.01 12.88 8.47
CA SER A 28 12.41 14.00 9.32
C SER A 28 13.70 13.68 10.04
N LEU A 29 14.64 14.60 10.01
CA LEU A 29 16.00 14.43 10.51
C LEU A 29 16.29 15.49 11.57
N VAL A 30 16.96 15.11 12.66
CA VAL A 30 17.54 16.06 13.61
C VAL A 30 18.99 15.68 13.83
N ARG A 31 19.87 16.64 13.59
CA ARG A 31 21.29 16.55 13.91
C ARG A 31 21.50 17.20 15.26
N PHE A 32 22.24 16.59 16.17
CA PHE A 32 22.49 17.18 17.48
C PHE A 32 23.81 16.70 18.08
N GLN A 33 24.34 17.46 19.03
CA GLN A 33 25.55 17.08 19.75
C GLN A 33 25.18 16.26 21.00
N GLY A 34 25.66 15.02 21.05
CA GLY A 34 25.54 14.14 22.22
C GLY A 34 26.77 14.20 23.11
N ARG A 35 26.73 13.49 24.24
CA ARG A 35 27.86 13.42 25.21
C ARG A 35 29.18 12.93 24.58
N ASN A 36 29.11 12.08 23.55
CA ASN A 36 30.28 11.42 22.96
C ASN A 36 30.49 11.76 21.47
N GLY A 37 29.86 12.80 20.93
CA GLY A 37 30.04 13.17 19.52
C GLY A 37 28.77 13.64 18.82
N ARG A 38 28.83 13.71 17.48
CA ARG A 38 27.69 14.14 16.65
C ARG A 38 26.70 13.00 16.50
N CYS A 39 25.43 13.30 16.68
CA CYS A 39 24.35 12.34 16.57
C CYS A 39 23.37 12.77 15.48
N ILE A 40 22.77 11.78 14.83
CA ILE A 40 21.71 11.96 13.85
C ILE A 40 20.54 11.09 14.28
N ALA A 41 19.36 11.69 14.41
CA ALA A 41 18.12 10.95 14.63
C ALA A 41 17.17 11.17 13.45
N ALA A 42 16.64 10.09 12.88
CA ALA A 42 15.74 10.13 11.73
C ALA A 42 14.42 9.42 12.02
N TRP A 43 13.31 10.09 11.69
CA TRP A 43 11.94 9.59 11.79
C TRP A 43 11.38 9.34 10.40
N THR A 44 11.04 8.09 10.13
CA THR A 44 10.23 7.73 8.97
C THR A 44 8.75 8.09 9.23
N PRO A 45 7.90 8.21 8.19
CA PRO A 45 6.51 8.60 8.36
C PRO A 45 5.75 7.72 9.36
N GLY A 46 4.94 8.35 10.21
CA GLY A 46 4.09 7.66 11.20
C GLY A 46 4.79 7.21 12.49
N MET A 47 6.11 7.37 12.61
CA MET A 47 6.86 6.91 13.78
C MET A 47 6.80 7.90 14.96
N LYS A 48 6.62 7.37 16.18
CA LYS A 48 6.72 8.14 17.44
C LYS A 48 8.16 8.27 17.95
N ARG A 49 9.00 7.25 17.71
CA ARG A 49 10.43 7.20 18.07
C ARG A 49 11.28 7.26 16.80
N PRO A 50 12.52 7.76 16.87
CA PRO A 50 13.40 7.73 15.71
C PRO A 50 13.62 6.29 15.27
N ARG A 51 13.49 6.04 13.97
CA ARG A 51 13.75 4.72 13.40
C ARG A 51 15.23 4.46 13.29
N TYR A 52 16.01 5.50 12.99
CA TYR A 52 17.46 5.43 12.92
C TYR A 52 18.05 6.45 13.87
N VAL A 53 19.05 6.00 14.64
CA VAL A 53 19.88 6.86 15.48
C VAL A 53 21.33 6.49 15.20
N TYR A 54 22.09 7.43 14.66
CA TYR A 54 23.51 7.27 14.39
C TYR A 54 24.31 8.12 15.36
N LYS A 55 25.41 7.56 15.86
CA LYS A 55 26.46 8.28 16.57
C LYS A 55 27.67 8.27 15.66
N ALA A 56 28.12 9.45 15.25
CA ALA A 56 29.27 9.62 14.37
C ALA A 56 30.36 10.37 15.15
N HIS A 57 31.50 9.70 15.29
CA HIS A 57 32.69 10.24 15.93
C HIS A 57 33.63 10.87 14.89
N THR A 58 33.58 10.40 13.64
CA THR A 58 34.33 10.95 12.52
C THR A 58 33.43 11.54 11.42
N PRO A 59 33.95 12.46 10.57
CA PRO A 59 33.22 12.96 9.41
C PRO A 59 32.76 11.85 8.45
N GLU A 60 33.56 10.79 8.26
CA GLU A 60 33.25 9.69 7.34
C GLU A 60 32.09 8.84 7.85
N GLU A 61 32.01 8.59 9.16
CA GLU A 61 30.86 7.92 9.78
C GLU A 61 29.58 8.74 9.60
N TYR A 62 29.71 10.06 9.72
CA TYR A 62 28.62 11.00 9.53
C TYR A 62 28.10 10.97 8.08
N ASP A 63 29.01 11.01 7.10
CA ASP A 63 28.66 10.95 5.68
C ASP A 63 27.99 9.62 5.32
N LYS A 64 28.51 8.49 5.82
CA LYS A 64 27.88 7.17 5.66
C LYS A 64 26.48 7.11 6.26
N ALA A 65 26.27 7.71 7.43
CA ALA A 65 24.96 7.77 8.06
C ALA A 65 23.96 8.62 7.25
N MET A 66 24.40 9.77 6.75
CA MET A 66 23.58 10.62 5.87
C MET A 66 23.24 9.92 4.56
N GLU A 67 24.20 9.19 3.98
CA GLU A 67 23.98 8.43 2.76
C GLU A 67 22.93 7.31 2.94
N ARG A 68 22.99 6.57 4.05
CA ARG A 68 21.95 5.58 4.39
C ARG A 68 20.56 6.20 4.48
N ILE A 69 20.44 7.39 5.07
CA ILE A 69 19.16 8.11 5.17
C ILE A 69 18.67 8.55 3.79
N ARG A 70 19.56 9.05 2.92
CA ARG A 70 19.22 9.41 1.53
C ARG A 70 18.75 8.20 0.74
N GLN A 71 19.42 7.06 0.87
CA GLN A 71 19.01 5.80 0.22
C GLN A 71 17.62 5.34 0.68
N GLU A 72 17.31 5.45 1.98
CA GLU A 72 15.98 5.11 2.48
C GLU A 72 14.91 6.11 1.98
N ALA A 73 15.24 7.40 1.93
CA ALA A 73 14.36 8.41 1.34
C ALA A 73 14.08 8.14 -0.15
N GLU A 74 15.10 7.74 -0.90
CA GLU A 74 15.00 7.35 -2.30
C GLU A 74 14.12 6.10 -2.48
N ARG A 75 14.28 5.11 -1.59
CA ARG A 75 13.44 3.93 -1.56
C ARG A 75 11.97 4.28 -1.36
N PHE A 76 11.65 5.19 -0.43
CA PHE A 76 10.28 5.67 -0.26
C PHE A 76 9.77 6.43 -1.48
N ARG A 77 10.61 7.27 -2.09
CA ARG A 77 10.25 8.00 -3.32
C ARG A 77 9.88 7.04 -4.44
N ARG A 78 10.73 6.06 -4.74
CA ARG A 78 10.48 5.03 -5.76
C ARG A 78 9.22 4.24 -5.48
N HIS A 79 8.99 3.85 -4.23
CA HIS A 79 7.77 3.16 -3.84
C HIS A 79 6.52 4.02 -4.05
N ASP A 80 6.54 5.30 -3.64
CA ASP A 80 5.41 6.21 -3.86
C ASP A 80 5.15 6.47 -5.35
N GLU A 81 6.21 6.65 -6.15
CA GLU A 81 6.11 6.79 -7.61
C GLU A 81 5.55 5.52 -8.28
N ALA A 82 6.02 4.33 -7.88
CA ALA A 82 5.50 3.06 -8.39
C ALA A 82 4.02 2.87 -8.02
N VAL A 83 3.63 3.22 -6.80
CA VAL A 83 2.23 3.17 -6.36
C VAL A 83 1.37 4.19 -7.13
N ALA A 84 1.87 5.40 -7.37
CA ALA A 84 1.17 6.42 -8.15
C ALA A 84 0.98 5.95 -9.60
N ARG A 85 2.04 5.45 -10.24
CA ARG A 85 2.01 4.89 -11.60
C ARG A 85 1.01 3.75 -11.71
N SER A 86 1.10 2.75 -10.82
CA SER A 86 0.17 1.62 -10.82
C SER A 86 -1.28 2.06 -10.55
N SER A 87 -1.49 3.06 -9.69
CA SER A 87 -2.82 3.62 -9.44
C SER A 87 -3.38 4.37 -10.65
N GLU A 88 -2.55 5.09 -11.39
CA GLU A 88 -2.92 5.77 -12.62
C GLU A 88 -3.21 4.79 -13.75
N GLU A 89 -2.38 3.76 -13.92
CA GLU A 89 -2.61 2.66 -14.86
C GLU A 89 -3.92 1.94 -14.56
N PHE A 90 -4.18 1.58 -13.30
CA PHE A 90 -5.46 1.00 -12.89
C PHE A 90 -6.63 1.94 -13.17
N ARG A 91 -6.46 3.25 -12.90
CA ARG A 91 -7.44 4.30 -13.23
C ARG A 91 -7.78 4.31 -14.71
N ARG A 92 -6.75 4.24 -15.55
CA ARG A 92 -6.82 4.32 -17.00
C ARG A 92 -7.28 3.03 -17.64
N SER A 93 -7.09 1.88 -17.02
CA SER A 93 -7.47 0.57 -17.59
C SER A 93 -8.85 0.09 -17.13
N LEU A 94 -9.36 0.57 -15.99
CA LEU A 94 -10.67 0.16 -15.48
C LEU A 94 -11.82 0.73 -16.32
N ARG A 95 -12.74 -0.11 -16.76
CA ARG A 95 -13.92 0.20 -17.57
C ARG A 95 -15.18 -0.43 -16.99
N VAL A 96 -16.33 0.10 -17.39
CA VAL A 96 -17.62 -0.58 -17.15
C VAL A 96 -17.59 -1.92 -17.89
N GLY A 97 -18.07 -2.97 -17.23
CA GLY A 97 -18.03 -4.33 -17.73
C GLY A 97 -16.80 -5.14 -17.29
N ASP A 98 -15.71 -4.48 -16.85
CA ASP A 98 -14.54 -5.19 -16.30
C ASP A 98 -14.93 -6.05 -15.09
N ILE A 99 -14.20 -7.14 -14.92
CA ILE A 99 -14.36 -8.04 -13.78
C ILE A 99 -13.20 -7.83 -12.81
N LEU A 100 -13.54 -7.80 -11.53
CA LEU A 100 -12.62 -7.80 -10.42
C LEU A 100 -12.79 -9.10 -9.63
N TYR A 101 -11.73 -9.54 -8.98
CA TYR A 101 -11.78 -10.68 -8.07
C TYR A 101 -11.20 -10.32 -6.71
N SER A 102 -11.71 -10.95 -5.65
CA SER A 102 -11.14 -10.90 -4.31
C SER A 102 -10.82 -12.32 -3.86
N SER A 103 -9.57 -12.55 -3.46
CA SER A 103 -9.14 -13.79 -2.82
C SER A 103 -9.05 -13.59 -1.32
N TRP A 104 -9.73 -14.42 -0.54
CA TRP A 104 -9.79 -14.29 0.92
C TRP A 104 -10.01 -15.65 1.58
N GLY A 105 -9.81 -15.69 2.89
CA GLY A 105 -9.97 -16.90 3.70
C GLY A 105 -8.79 -17.04 4.65
N TRP A 106 -8.99 -17.84 5.69
CA TRP A 106 -7.97 -18.06 6.70
C TRP A 106 -7.13 -19.30 6.35
N GLU A 107 -7.78 -20.47 6.35
CA GLU A 107 -7.19 -21.76 5.93
C GLU A 107 -7.65 -22.19 4.53
N GLN A 108 -8.62 -21.49 3.96
CA GLN A 108 -9.20 -21.74 2.63
C GLN A 108 -8.93 -20.56 1.70
N THR A 109 -9.04 -20.81 0.40
CA THR A 109 -9.00 -19.77 -0.61
C THR A 109 -10.38 -19.62 -1.25
N ASN A 110 -11.15 -18.67 -0.73
CA ASN A 110 -12.42 -18.25 -1.33
C ASN A 110 -12.16 -17.15 -2.34
N ILE A 111 -12.78 -17.28 -3.51
CA ILE A 111 -12.73 -16.30 -4.57
C ILE A 111 -14.14 -15.73 -4.76
N ASP A 112 -14.25 -14.40 -4.66
CA ASP A 112 -15.45 -13.66 -5.05
C ASP A 112 -15.16 -12.87 -6.33
N PHE A 113 -16.07 -12.89 -7.29
CA PHE A 113 -16.01 -12.06 -8.49
C PHE A 113 -17.01 -10.91 -8.47
N TYR A 114 -16.64 -9.78 -9.05
CA TYR A 114 -17.46 -8.57 -9.13
C TYR A 114 -17.35 -7.95 -10.51
N GLN A 115 -18.47 -7.53 -11.10
CA GLN A 115 -18.47 -6.76 -12.34
C GLN A 115 -18.63 -5.26 -12.05
N VAL A 116 -17.89 -4.44 -12.79
CA VAL A 116 -18.04 -2.99 -12.75
C VAL A 116 -19.30 -2.58 -13.52
N ILE A 117 -20.29 -2.07 -12.80
CA ILE A 117 -21.58 -1.62 -13.36
C ILE A 117 -21.52 -0.15 -13.78
N ALA A 118 -20.85 0.68 -12.99
CA ALA A 118 -20.71 2.10 -13.29
C ALA A 118 -19.43 2.67 -12.66
N ILE A 119 -18.89 3.72 -13.27
CA ILE A 119 -17.76 4.48 -12.73
C ILE A 119 -18.19 5.95 -12.65
N ARG A 120 -18.21 6.52 -11.45
CA ARG A 120 -18.57 7.92 -11.18
C ARG A 120 -17.42 8.62 -10.47
N GLY A 121 -16.49 9.17 -11.24
CA GLY A 121 -15.29 9.84 -10.71
C GLY A 121 -14.38 8.89 -9.92
N SER A 122 -14.40 8.98 -8.59
CA SER A 122 -13.66 8.06 -7.70
C SER A 122 -14.48 6.90 -7.16
N ALA A 123 -15.81 6.93 -7.34
CA ALA A 123 -16.71 5.87 -6.95
C ALA A 123 -16.89 4.87 -8.09
N VAL A 124 -16.99 3.59 -7.74
CA VAL A 124 -17.19 2.47 -8.66
C VAL A 124 -18.31 1.61 -8.10
N ASP A 125 -19.35 1.40 -8.89
CA ASP A 125 -20.44 0.50 -8.56
C ASP A 125 -20.04 -0.91 -8.99
N LEU A 126 -20.03 -1.83 -8.03
CA LEU A 126 -19.70 -3.23 -8.22
C LEU A 126 -20.92 -4.08 -7.93
N ARG A 127 -21.10 -5.14 -8.72
CA ARG A 127 -22.10 -6.17 -8.43
C ARG A 127 -21.44 -7.53 -8.46
N GLN A 128 -21.70 -8.34 -7.45
CA GLN A 128 -21.11 -9.66 -7.35
C GLN A 128 -21.62 -10.55 -8.49
N LEU A 129 -20.75 -11.40 -9.03
CA LEU A 129 -21.06 -12.36 -10.07
C LEU A 129 -21.23 -13.75 -9.48
N ASP A 130 -21.99 -14.57 -10.18
CA ASP A 130 -21.89 -16.02 -10.04
C ASP A 130 -20.58 -16.53 -10.66
N GLN A 131 -20.20 -17.74 -10.32
CA GLN A 131 -18.96 -18.36 -10.74
C GLN A 131 -19.17 -19.84 -10.97
N ARG A 132 -18.39 -20.38 -11.90
CA ARG A 132 -18.30 -21.82 -12.12
C ARG A 132 -17.01 -22.32 -11.54
N THR A 133 -17.11 -23.25 -10.60
CA THR A 133 -15.96 -23.93 -10.02
C THR A 133 -15.82 -25.32 -10.63
N THR A 134 -14.62 -25.65 -11.07
CA THR A 134 -14.21 -26.99 -11.48
C THR A 134 -13.37 -27.56 -10.35
N GLU A 135 -13.83 -28.67 -9.77
CA GLU A 135 -13.10 -29.38 -8.72
C GLU A 135 -11.98 -30.22 -9.33
N ASP A 136 -10.78 -30.08 -8.78
CA ASP A 136 -9.57 -30.81 -9.22
C ASP A 136 -9.30 -32.03 -8.32
N GLY A 137 -10.19 -32.31 -7.36
CA GLY A 137 -10.03 -33.27 -6.27
C GLY A 137 -9.36 -32.65 -5.04
N TYR A 138 -9.43 -33.33 -3.89
CA TYR A 138 -8.83 -32.89 -2.62
C TYR A 138 -9.38 -31.57 -2.06
N MET A 139 -10.69 -31.32 -2.21
CA MET A 139 -11.34 -30.10 -1.71
C MET A 139 -10.70 -28.82 -2.25
N CYS A 140 -10.24 -28.87 -3.51
CA CYS A 140 -9.68 -27.73 -4.21
C CYS A 140 -10.09 -27.73 -5.67
N GLY A 141 -9.95 -26.58 -6.32
CA GLY A 141 -10.32 -26.44 -7.72
C GLY A 141 -9.95 -25.10 -8.30
N THR A 142 -10.44 -24.85 -9.51
CA THR A 142 -10.33 -23.57 -10.19
C THR A 142 -11.71 -22.97 -10.41
N THR A 143 -11.80 -21.64 -10.35
CA THR A 143 -13.07 -20.94 -10.52
C THR A 143 -12.92 -19.80 -11.51
N VAL A 144 -13.99 -19.60 -12.30
CA VAL A 144 -14.12 -18.55 -13.29
C VAL A 144 -15.44 -17.81 -13.09
N PRO A 145 -15.48 -16.49 -13.31
CA PRO A 145 -16.73 -15.74 -13.21
C PRO A 145 -17.68 -16.14 -14.34
N LEU A 146 -18.98 -15.97 -14.09
CA LEU A 146 -20.03 -16.02 -15.11
C LEU A 146 -20.50 -14.58 -15.40
N PRO A 147 -19.98 -13.92 -16.45
CA PRO A 147 -20.30 -12.52 -16.75
C PRO A 147 -21.81 -12.32 -16.96
N GLY A 148 -22.37 -11.26 -16.37
CA GLY A 148 -23.79 -10.94 -16.48
C GLY A 148 -24.73 -11.78 -15.58
N VAL A 149 -24.23 -12.86 -14.97
CA VAL A 149 -24.99 -13.64 -13.98
C VAL A 149 -24.75 -13.04 -12.60
N PHE A 150 -25.61 -12.13 -12.19
CA PHE A 150 -25.41 -11.34 -10.98
C PHE A 150 -25.96 -12.00 -9.72
N LYS A 151 -25.21 -11.88 -8.62
CA LYS A 151 -25.63 -12.21 -7.26
C LYS A 151 -25.87 -10.95 -6.45
N GLY A 152 -26.97 -10.95 -5.71
CA GLY A 152 -27.29 -9.89 -4.75
C GLY A 152 -27.43 -8.49 -5.37
N LYS A 153 -27.16 -7.48 -4.52
CA LYS A 153 -27.32 -6.06 -4.83
C LYS A 153 -26.03 -5.41 -5.29
N THR A 154 -26.16 -4.26 -5.93
CA THR A 154 -25.02 -3.41 -6.30
C THR A 154 -24.50 -2.67 -5.08
N HIS A 155 -23.17 -2.58 -4.97
CA HIS A 155 -22.47 -1.88 -3.90
C HIS A 155 -21.54 -0.82 -4.49
N THR A 156 -21.53 0.38 -3.92
CA THR A 156 -20.65 1.46 -4.34
C THR A 156 -19.39 1.46 -3.48
N HIS A 157 -18.23 1.38 -4.11
CA HIS A 157 -16.93 1.42 -3.46
C HIS A 157 -16.08 2.57 -3.99
N ARG A 158 -15.18 3.08 -3.15
CA ARG A 158 -14.18 4.05 -3.59
C ARG A 158 -12.98 3.33 -4.19
N ARG A 159 -12.58 3.73 -5.39
CA ARG A 159 -11.32 3.30 -5.98
C ARG A 159 -10.15 3.76 -5.12
N SER A 160 -9.31 2.81 -4.71
CA SER A 160 -8.10 3.06 -3.94
C SER A 160 -6.90 3.22 -4.90
N LYS A 161 -5.74 2.71 -4.51
CA LYS A 161 -4.49 2.69 -5.29
C LYS A 161 -4.70 1.93 -6.62
N ASN A 162 -4.34 0.65 -6.64
CA ASN A 162 -4.46 -0.25 -7.80
C ASN A 162 -5.47 -1.39 -7.52
N TYR A 163 -6.37 -1.17 -6.56
CA TYR A 163 -7.39 -2.12 -6.11
C TYR A 163 -8.62 -1.39 -5.60
N ILE A 164 -9.69 -2.14 -5.35
CA ILE A 164 -10.91 -1.66 -4.70
C ILE A 164 -11.12 -2.43 -3.38
N ARG A 165 -11.24 -1.71 -2.26
CA ARG A 165 -11.50 -2.33 -0.96
C ARG A 165 -12.99 -2.63 -0.84
N ILE A 166 -13.33 -3.90 -0.65
CA ILE A 166 -14.71 -4.35 -0.48
C ILE A 166 -15.13 -4.13 0.97
N ASP A 167 -14.37 -4.68 1.92
CA ASP A 167 -14.60 -4.51 3.35
C ASP A 167 -13.28 -4.62 4.15
N SER A 168 -13.36 -4.96 5.44
CA SER A 168 -12.19 -5.07 6.31
C SER A 168 -11.23 -6.19 5.91
N CYS A 169 -11.73 -7.29 5.34
CA CYS A 169 -10.98 -8.51 5.01
C CYS A 169 -10.83 -8.76 3.51
N ARG A 170 -11.62 -8.11 2.65
CA ARG A 170 -11.63 -8.34 1.20
C ARG A 170 -11.15 -7.14 0.41
N THR A 171 -10.25 -7.40 -0.52
CA THR A 171 -9.72 -6.42 -1.48
C THR A 171 -9.82 -7.03 -2.86
N ALA A 172 -10.33 -6.26 -3.82
CA ALA A 172 -10.57 -6.72 -5.19
C ALA A 172 -9.57 -6.10 -6.18
N TRP A 173 -9.01 -6.94 -7.04
CA TRP A 173 -8.10 -6.58 -8.12
C TRP A 173 -8.72 -6.85 -9.48
N LYS A 174 -8.24 -6.19 -10.53
CA LYS A 174 -8.70 -6.47 -11.90
C LYS A 174 -8.35 -7.91 -12.26
N TRP A 175 -9.35 -8.65 -12.71
CA TRP A 175 -9.18 -10.01 -13.20
C TRP A 175 -8.52 -9.99 -14.58
N ASP A 176 -7.61 -10.91 -14.82
CA ASP A 176 -6.80 -11.02 -16.05
C ASP A 176 -7.41 -12.00 -17.07
N GLY A 177 -8.55 -12.62 -16.74
CA GLY A 177 -9.22 -13.60 -17.59
C GLY A 177 -8.82 -15.06 -17.33
N GLN A 178 -7.84 -15.31 -16.43
CA GLN A 178 -7.39 -16.66 -16.12
C GLN A 178 -8.17 -17.29 -14.96
N PRO A 179 -8.40 -18.61 -14.97
CA PRO A 179 -9.01 -19.30 -13.83
C PRO A 179 -8.23 -19.07 -12.53
N LEU A 180 -8.95 -18.85 -11.44
CA LEU A 180 -8.35 -18.63 -10.11
C LEU A 180 -8.48 -19.88 -9.25
N ARG A 181 -7.42 -20.22 -8.52
CA ARG A 181 -7.43 -21.36 -7.61
C ARG A 181 -8.28 -21.06 -6.37
N CYS A 182 -9.07 -22.03 -5.94
CA CYS A 182 -9.88 -21.99 -4.73
C CYS A 182 -9.77 -23.31 -3.96
N SER A 183 -10.09 -23.27 -2.67
CA SER A 183 -10.12 -24.45 -1.80
C SER A 183 -11.23 -24.35 -0.76
N TRP A 184 -11.76 -25.50 -0.36
CA TRP A 184 -12.82 -25.61 0.64
C TRP A 184 -12.55 -26.71 1.67
N TYR A 185 -13.35 -26.75 2.75
CA TYR A 185 -13.36 -27.90 3.66
C TYR A 185 -14.23 -29.03 3.11
N GLY A 186 -13.85 -30.27 3.43
CA GLY A 186 -14.59 -31.48 3.09
C GLY A 186 -15.72 -31.82 4.04
#